data_AF-A0A349J8T2-F1
#
_entry.id   AF-A0A349J8T2-F1
#
_cell.length_a   1.000
_cell.length_b   1.000
_cell.length_c   1.000
_cell.angle_alpha   90.00
_cell.angle_beta   90.00
_cell.angle_gamma   90.00
#
_symmetry.space_group_name_H-M   'P 1'
#
loop_
_entity.id
_entity.type
_entity.pdbx_description
1 polymer ?
#
loop_
_entity_poly.entity_id
_entity_poly.type
_entity_poly.pdbx_seq_one_letter_code
_entity_poly.pdbx_strand_id
1 'polypeptide(L)'
;MCSSRSSGRPLARHRSITSSRSRPSRSPTRWASTEPMEAPLQPGGDGLRLVGDSANRERAEPDRRVAAWLTVLLAGLFCLNTAGGWVRLSGAGVAIPHWPVIELDAGRKTLLPPFTEDGWQAAHQAWATHQDALRAKISAGEIHGAALGRQPESIDDFRGMFLTEWFHRLLAAGVGLLALACLGTVLADRGLRRLVGWPVGTAVILIGGQAILGAALIGQGTSTRWLFLHQGNAALILGCVLVAVVRLLGPPSERTRTSGETLSRRLVLLAAVSTWLMLMLGGLLAASRHHLPAGGLLGLDAGPAWWPIASVGTNLLDNASLHHIAHRIGALVVAALIIAGLVIAHRRGAPERARLALGVAGTFVALQAVLGIATGVMPKGEVAVPLAHLFLGHVLFLVLVLAWHDLRRPQDLPAESGMAPA
;
A
#
# COMPACT_ATOMS: atom_id res chain seq x y z
N MET A 1 44.78 -60.44 12.03
CA MET A 1 44.65 -60.99 10.65
C MET A 1 44.16 -59.83 9.79
N CYS A 2 44.98 -59.35 8.84
CA CYS A 2 45.04 -59.80 7.43
C CYS A 2 43.78 -59.39 6.64
N SER A 3 43.79 -58.97 5.37
CA SER A 3 44.79 -58.76 4.30
C SER A 3 43.96 -58.89 3.00
N SER A 4 44.11 -58.16 1.89
CA SER A 4 44.86 -56.93 1.57
C SER A 4 44.44 -56.40 0.16
N ARG A 5 45.04 -55.26 -0.28
CA ARG A 5 45.61 -54.93 -1.64
C ARG A 5 44.89 -55.39 -2.93
N SER A 6 45.03 -54.77 -4.11
CA SER A 6 45.48 -53.44 -4.62
C SER A 6 45.07 -53.39 -6.13
N SER A 7 45.37 -52.45 -7.05
CA SER A 7 46.39 -51.39 -7.23
C SER A 7 45.75 -50.23 -8.05
N GLY A 8 46.41 -49.28 -8.73
CA GLY A 8 47.84 -48.98 -8.95
C GLY A 8 48.04 -47.64 -9.69
N ARG A 9 49.23 -47.04 -9.56
CA ARG A 9 49.72 -45.81 -10.23
C ARG A 9 50.47 -46.19 -11.55
N PRO A 10 50.91 -45.29 -12.49
CA PRO A 10 51.53 -43.96 -12.20
C PRO A 10 51.51 -42.83 -13.28
N LEU A 11 52.10 -41.67 -12.89
CA LEU A 11 53.07 -40.74 -13.57
C LEU A 11 53.15 -40.63 -15.13
N ALA A 12 53.53 -39.50 -15.79
CA ALA A 12 53.77 -38.08 -15.39
C ALA A 12 54.19 -37.15 -16.60
N ARG A 13 54.36 -35.84 -16.32
CA ARG A 13 55.27 -34.81 -16.93
C ARG A 13 54.97 -34.15 -18.31
N HIS A 14 55.08 -32.81 -18.31
CA HIS A 14 55.51 -31.83 -19.36
C HIS A 14 54.87 -31.89 -20.78
N ARG A 15 54.56 -30.76 -21.46
CA ARG A 15 55.40 -29.57 -21.73
C ARG A 15 54.59 -28.25 -21.86
N SER A 16 55.31 -27.14 -21.93
CA SER A 16 54.82 -25.77 -22.17
C SER A 16 55.07 -25.30 -23.62
N ILE A 17 54.23 -24.38 -24.14
CA ILE A 17 54.51 -23.55 -25.32
C ILE A 17 54.04 -22.11 -25.04
N THR A 18 54.74 -21.12 -25.61
CA THR A 18 54.58 -19.68 -25.33
C THR A 18 54.45 -18.82 -26.59
N SER A 19 53.49 -17.90 -26.62
CA SER A 19 53.56 -16.61 -27.33
C SER A 19 52.55 -15.64 -26.69
N SER A 20 52.74 -14.32 -26.52
CA SER A 20 53.72 -13.32 -26.95
C SER A 20 53.53 -12.68 -28.34
N ARG A 21 52.91 -11.48 -28.32
CA ARG A 21 53.10 -10.29 -29.20
C ARG A 21 52.01 -9.25 -28.80
N SER A 22 52.32 -8.17 -28.08
CA SER A 22 53.12 -6.97 -28.42
C SER A 22 52.39 -5.98 -29.35
N ARG A 23 52.15 -4.75 -28.86
CA ARG A 23 51.78 -3.57 -29.67
C ARG A 23 52.83 -3.27 -30.75
N PRO A 24 52.48 -2.47 -31.75
CA PRO A 24 53.28 -1.25 -31.97
C PRO A 24 52.44 0.03 -31.95
N SER A 25 53.06 1.12 -31.48
CA SER A 25 52.57 2.49 -31.60
C SER A 25 53.09 3.14 -32.89
N ARG A 26 52.34 4.11 -33.46
CA ARG A 26 52.91 5.15 -34.33
C ARG A 26 52.07 6.43 -34.31
N SER A 27 52.78 7.54 -34.43
CA SER A 27 52.32 8.93 -34.51
C SER A 27 53.46 9.74 -35.15
N PRO A 28 53.33 11.05 -35.39
CA PRO A 28 52.20 11.77 -36.01
C PRO A 28 52.64 12.48 -37.31
N THR A 29 51.72 13.11 -38.04
CA THR A 29 52.05 14.08 -39.11
C THR A 29 51.11 15.28 -39.10
N ARG A 30 51.55 16.39 -39.69
CA ARG A 30 50.91 17.73 -39.67
C ARG A 30 50.65 18.22 -41.10
N TRP A 31 50.29 19.51 -41.25
CA TRP A 31 49.98 20.24 -42.51
C TRP A 31 48.57 19.94 -43.08
N ALA A 32 47.81 20.90 -43.63
CA ALA A 32 47.93 22.37 -43.67
C ALA A 32 46.52 23.02 -43.76
N SER A 33 46.45 24.36 -43.82
CA SER A 33 45.24 25.19 -43.72
C SER A 33 44.69 25.69 -45.06
N THR A 34 43.36 25.86 -45.14
CA THR A 34 42.64 26.77 -46.07
C THR A 34 41.43 27.40 -45.36
N GLU A 35 40.76 28.35 -46.04
CA GLU A 35 40.01 29.47 -45.44
C GLU A 35 38.53 29.20 -45.10
N PRO A 36 37.89 30.02 -44.23
CA PRO A 36 36.47 29.93 -43.92
C PRO A 36 35.58 30.55 -45.01
N MET A 37 34.42 29.93 -45.26
CA MET A 37 33.37 30.51 -46.11
C MET A 37 32.34 31.24 -45.25
N GLU A 38 31.99 32.47 -45.60
CA GLU A 38 31.02 33.29 -44.85
C GLU A 38 29.60 32.70 -44.88
N ALA A 39 28.89 32.80 -43.76
CA ALA A 39 27.47 32.50 -43.66
C ALA A 39 26.70 33.80 -43.35
N PRO A 40 25.62 34.14 -44.09
CA PRO A 40 24.93 35.40 -43.92
C PRO A 40 24.16 35.47 -42.59
N LEU A 41 24.34 36.57 -41.86
CA LEU A 41 23.58 36.88 -40.65
C LEU A 41 22.08 37.07 -40.98
N GLN A 42 21.21 36.33 -40.29
CA GLN A 42 19.78 36.61 -40.25
C GLN A 42 19.34 37.04 -38.84
N PRO A 43 18.73 38.23 -38.67
CA PRO A 43 18.10 38.63 -37.41
C PRO A 43 16.69 38.03 -37.30
N GLY A 44 16.42 37.25 -36.24
CA GLY A 44 15.14 36.54 -36.08
C GLY A 44 14.86 35.99 -34.68
N GLY A 45 15.38 36.66 -33.64
CA GLY A 45 15.48 36.16 -32.26
C GLY A 45 14.21 36.11 -31.41
N ASP A 46 13.04 35.75 -31.95
CA ASP A 46 11.79 35.64 -31.17
C ASP A 46 11.01 34.32 -31.38
N GLY A 47 10.85 33.87 -32.63
CA GLY A 47 9.98 32.72 -32.95
C GLY A 47 10.34 31.42 -32.22
N LEU A 48 11.62 31.22 -31.88
CA LEU A 48 12.09 30.02 -31.19
C LEU A 48 11.59 29.92 -29.73
N ARG A 49 11.34 31.05 -29.06
CA ARG A 49 10.82 31.05 -27.67
C ARG A 49 9.35 30.63 -27.62
N LEU A 50 8.53 31.17 -28.51
CA LEU A 50 7.08 30.91 -28.54
C LEU A 50 6.74 29.44 -28.84
N VAL A 51 7.46 28.82 -29.79
CA VAL A 51 7.29 27.39 -30.14
C VAL A 51 7.79 26.46 -29.02
N GLY A 52 8.84 26.88 -28.29
CA GLY A 52 9.28 26.17 -27.08
C GLY A 52 8.22 26.20 -25.98
N ASP A 53 7.62 27.37 -25.74
CA ASP A 53 6.68 27.57 -24.64
C ASP A 53 5.32 26.87 -24.89
N SER A 54 4.78 26.93 -26.12
CA SER A 54 3.56 26.19 -26.48
C SER A 54 3.74 24.68 -26.37
N ALA A 55 4.79 24.13 -26.98
CA ALA A 55 5.07 22.70 -26.95
C ALA A 55 5.49 22.19 -25.55
N ASN A 56 5.82 23.07 -24.61
CA ASN A 56 6.04 22.71 -23.20
C ASN A 56 4.73 22.73 -22.40
N ARG A 57 3.89 23.76 -22.60
CA ARG A 57 2.53 23.84 -22.01
C ARG A 57 1.65 22.65 -22.44
N GLU A 58 1.68 22.28 -23.72
CA GLU A 58 0.93 21.13 -24.27
C GLU A 58 1.37 19.77 -23.69
N ARG A 59 2.56 19.68 -23.08
CA ARG A 59 3.00 18.47 -22.34
C ARG A 59 2.74 18.55 -20.84
N ALA A 60 2.81 19.75 -20.25
CA ALA A 60 2.46 19.97 -18.84
C ALA A 60 0.96 19.79 -18.54
N GLU A 61 0.08 20.11 -19.50
CA GLU A 61 -1.38 19.96 -19.33
C GLU A 61 -1.84 18.49 -19.22
N PRO A 62 -1.48 17.55 -20.11
CA PRO A 62 -1.77 16.13 -19.95
C PRO A 62 -1.31 15.55 -18.62
N ASP A 63 -0.07 15.84 -18.20
CA ASP A 63 0.47 15.38 -16.92
C ASP A 63 -0.38 15.88 -15.74
N ARG A 64 -0.80 17.16 -15.75
CA ARG A 64 -1.65 17.74 -14.71
C ARG A 64 -3.08 17.17 -14.71
N ARG A 65 -3.66 16.90 -15.89
CA ARG A 65 -4.99 16.28 -16.04
C ARG A 65 -4.98 14.83 -15.51
N VAL A 66 -3.96 14.05 -15.86
CA VAL A 66 -3.80 12.66 -15.35
C VAL A 66 -3.47 12.65 -13.86
N ALA A 67 -2.69 13.62 -13.35
CA ALA A 67 -2.47 13.77 -11.91
C ALA A 67 -3.78 14.04 -11.15
N ALA A 68 -4.68 14.88 -11.69
CA ALA A 68 -5.99 15.13 -11.09
C ALA A 68 -6.84 13.84 -11.06
N TRP A 69 -6.91 13.09 -12.16
CA TRP A 69 -7.62 11.80 -12.20
C TRP A 69 -7.06 10.77 -11.20
N LEU A 70 -5.74 10.65 -11.10
CA LEU A 70 -5.09 9.78 -10.10
C LEU A 70 -5.28 10.28 -8.66
N THR A 71 -5.48 11.58 -8.44
CA THR A 71 -5.80 12.16 -7.13
C THR A 71 -7.25 11.86 -6.73
N VAL A 72 -8.20 11.97 -7.66
CA VAL A 72 -9.59 11.52 -7.46
C VAL A 72 -9.64 10.00 -7.20
N LEU A 73 -8.84 9.21 -7.91
CA LEU A 73 -8.69 7.78 -7.66
C LEU A 73 -8.14 7.50 -6.26
N LEU A 74 -7.10 8.22 -5.81
CA LEU A 74 -6.52 8.08 -4.47
C LEU A 74 -7.56 8.40 -3.38
N ALA A 75 -8.33 9.48 -3.55
CA ALA A 75 -9.41 9.84 -2.63
C ALA A 75 -10.52 8.79 -2.62
N GLY A 76 -10.96 8.31 -3.80
CA GLY A 76 -11.98 7.26 -3.93
C GLY A 76 -11.56 5.95 -3.27
N LEU A 77 -10.31 5.52 -3.45
CA LEU A 77 -9.73 4.36 -2.76
C LEU A 77 -9.66 4.55 -1.24
N PHE A 78 -9.31 5.74 -0.76
CA PHE A 78 -9.20 6.03 0.67
C PHE A 78 -10.59 6.06 1.35
N CYS A 79 -11.59 6.65 0.68
CA CYS A 79 -12.99 6.52 1.07
C CYS A 79 -13.47 5.06 1.03
N LEU A 80 -13.07 4.29 0.02
CA LEU A 80 -13.42 2.87 -0.11
C LEU A 80 -12.85 2.01 1.03
N ASN A 81 -11.59 2.20 1.42
CA ASN A 81 -10.98 1.52 2.58
C ASN A 81 -11.74 1.87 3.87
N THR A 82 -12.11 3.14 4.03
CA THR A 82 -12.88 3.61 5.20
C THR A 82 -14.29 3.00 5.22
N ALA A 83 -14.98 2.96 4.07
CA ALA A 83 -16.28 2.31 3.93
C ALA A 83 -16.21 0.79 4.18
N GLY A 84 -15.17 0.10 3.72
CA GLY A 84 -14.94 -1.32 4.03
C GLY A 84 -14.69 -1.55 5.52
N GLY A 85 -13.99 -0.61 6.17
CA GLY A 85 -13.87 -0.53 7.63
C GLY A 85 -15.24 -0.47 8.32
N TRP A 86 -16.11 0.44 7.88
CA TRP A 86 -17.48 0.58 8.38
C TRP A 86 -18.33 -0.68 8.15
N VAL A 87 -18.35 -1.25 6.94
CA VAL A 87 -19.06 -2.49 6.58
C VAL A 87 -18.68 -3.64 7.51
N ARG A 88 -17.40 -3.78 7.86
CA ARG A 88 -16.92 -4.82 8.76
C ARG A 88 -17.24 -4.52 10.23
N LEU A 89 -17.04 -3.28 10.68
CA LEU A 89 -17.23 -2.89 12.08
C LEU A 89 -18.70 -2.86 12.51
N SER A 90 -19.61 -2.47 11.61
CA SER A 90 -21.08 -2.57 11.78
C SER A 90 -21.61 -4.01 11.65
N GLY A 91 -20.75 -4.97 11.27
CA GLY A 91 -21.10 -6.38 11.07
C GLY A 91 -21.91 -6.67 9.79
N ALA A 92 -22.02 -5.71 8.87
CA ALA A 92 -22.82 -5.83 7.66
C ALA A 92 -22.18 -6.66 6.52
N GLY A 93 -20.86 -6.92 6.56
CA GLY A 93 -20.08 -7.50 5.45
C GLY A 93 -20.32 -8.96 5.05
N VAL A 94 -21.48 -9.53 5.37
CA VAL A 94 -21.99 -10.83 4.88
C VAL A 94 -23.51 -10.78 4.63
N ALA A 95 -24.07 -9.58 4.45
CA ALA A 95 -25.49 -9.38 4.14
C ALA A 95 -25.85 -9.85 2.72
N ILE A 96 -24.86 -9.91 1.82
CA ILE A 96 -25.04 -10.30 0.41
C ILE A 96 -24.20 -11.56 0.10
N PRO A 97 -24.77 -12.78 0.12
CA PRO A 97 -24.02 -14.02 -0.10
C PRO A 97 -23.40 -14.12 -1.51
N HIS A 98 -24.12 -13.63 -2.51
CA HIS A 98 -23.77 -13.79 -3.92
C HIS A 98 -22.73 -12.74 -4.36
N TRP A 99 -21.72 -13.14 -5.14
CA TRP A 99 -20.67 -12.26 -5.68
C TRP A 99 -20.21 -12.78 -7.05
N PRO A 100 -19.94 -11.90 -8.05
CA PRO A 100 -20.00 -10.43 -7.99
C PRO A 100 -21.40 -9.85 -8.15
N VAL A 101 -22.35 -10.63 -8.67
CA VAL A 101 -23.76 -10.23 -8.86
C VAL A 101 -24.63 -10.71 -7.70
N ILE A 102 -25.71 -9.98 -7.43
CA ILE A 102 -26.77 -10.42 -6.52
C ILE A 102 -27.68 -11.36 -7.31
N GLU A 103 -27.86 -12.60 -6.84
CA GLU A 103 -28.92 -13.48 -7.34
C GLU A 103 -30.16 -13.31 -6.44
N LEU A 104 -31.31 -13.10 -7.09
CA LEU A 104 -32.65 -13.01 -6.51
C LEU A 104 -33.55 -14.12 -7.10
N ASP A 105 -34.84 -14.11 -6.74
CA ASP A 105 -35.84 -15.08 -7.22
C ASP A 105 -35.79 -15.39 -8.71
N ALA A 106 -36.19 -16.62 -9.03
CA ALA A 106 -36.11 -17.23 -10.36
C ALA A 106 -34.69 -17.17 -11.00
N GLY A 107 -33.64 -17.03 -10.19
CA GLY A 107 -32.25 -16.95 -10.66
C GLY A 107 -31.89 -15.61 -11.31
N ARG A 108 -32.70 -14.56 -11.11
CA ARG A 108 -32.47 -13.23 -11.71
C ARG A 108 -31.22 -12.60 -11.10
N LYS A 109 -30.19 -12.39 -11.94
CA LYS A 109 -28.92 -11.77 -11.55
C LYS A 109 -28.97 -10.26 -11.75
N THR A 110 -28.57 -9.48 -10.74
CA THR A 110 -28.66 -8.02 -10.72
C THR A 110 -27.45 -7.37 -10.01
N LEU A 111 -27.19 -6.11 -10.33
CA LEU A 111 -26.25 -5.24 -9.62
C LEU A 111 -26.95 -4.22 -8.70
N LEU A 112 -28.29 -4.17 -8.73
CA LEU A 112 -29.13 -3.29 -7.93
C LEU A 112 -29.79 -4.06 -6.77
N PRO A 113 -30.09 -3.40 -5.63
CA PRO A 113 -30.82 -4.01 -4.53
C PRO A 113 -32.29 -4.32 -4.91
N PRO A 114 -33.02 -5.07 -4.08
CA PRO A 114 -34.46 -5.23 -4.25
C PRO A 114 -35.22 -3.89 -4.12
N PHE A 115 -36.31 -3.75 -4.88
CA PHE A 115 -37.23 -2.61 -4.83
C PHE A 115 -38.68 -3.00 -4.45
N THR A 116 -38.93 -4.29 -4.21
CA THR A 116 -40.24 -4.86 -3.83
C THR A 116 -40.09 -5.66 -2.53
N GLU A 117 -41.19 -5.84 -1.79
CA GLU A 117 -41.19 -6.60 -0.54
C GLU A 117 -40.73 -8.05 -0.77
N ASP A 118 -41.32 -8.74 -1.74
CA ASP A 118 -40.95 -10.13 -2.10
C ASP A 118 -39.45 -10.27 -2.37
N GLY A 119 -38.85 -9.31 -3.10
CA GLY A 119 -37.42 -9.30 -3.39
C GLY A 119 -36.54 -9.06 -2.17
N TRP A 120 -37.04 -8.36 -1.14
CA TRP A 120 -36.37 -8.24 0.15
C TRP A 120 -36.48 -9.52 0.98
N GLN A 121 -37.64 -10.19 0.96
CA GLN A 121 -37.82 -11.49 1.60
C GLN A 121 -36.91 -12.56 0.97
N ALA A 122 -36.80 -12.58 -0.36
CA ALA A 122 -35.87 -13.45 -1.10
C ALA A 122 -34.39 -13.18 -0.74
N ALA A 123 -33.99 -11.91 -0.69
CA ALA A 123 -32.64 -11.52 -0.26
C ALA A 123 -32.36 -11.94 1.19
N HIS A 124 -33.34 -11.82 2.08
CA HIS A 124 -33.25 -12.24 3.48
C HIS A 124 -33.19 -13.78 3.61
N GLN A 125 -33.95 -14.53 2.81
CA GLN A 125 -33.89 -15.99 2.77
C GLN A 125 -32.52 -16.48 2.27
N ALA A 126 -31.96 -15.88 1.22
CA ALA A 126 -30.61 -16.18 0.75
C ALA A 126 -29.55 -15.88 1.82
N TRP A 127 -29.67 -14.74 2.52
CA TRP A 127 -28.82 -14.40 3.67
C TRP A 127 -28.93 -15.45 4.79
N ALA A 128 -30.13 -15.86 5.16
CA ALA A 128 -30.35 -16.87 6.21
C ALA A 128 -29.70 -18.21 5.85
N THR A 129 -29.89 -18.69 4.60
CA THR A 129 -29.23 -19.90 4.08
C THR A 129 -27.69 -19.79 4.14
N HIS A 130 -27.13 -18.61 3.84
CA HIS A 130 -25.69 -18.38 3.97
C HIS A 130 -25.21 -18.36 5.43
N GLN A 131 -26.00 -17.80 6.35
CA GLN A 131 -25.70 -17.83 7.79
C GLN A 131 -25.68 -19.28 8.32
N ASP A 132 -26.58 -20.15 7.88
CA ASP A 132 -26.56 -21.58 8.26
C ASP A 132 -25.32 -22.30 7.71
N ALA A 133 -24.90 -22.01 6.48
CA ALA A 133 -23.63 -22.52 5.94
C ALA A 133 -22.40 -22.03 6.75
N LEU A 134 -22.41 -20.78 7.23
CA LEU A 134 -21.36 -20.27 8.13
C LEU A 134 -21.43 -20.89 9.53
N ARG A 135 -22.64 -21.11 10.08
CA ARG A 135 -22.85 -21.80 11.37
C ARG A 135 -22.32 -23.24 11.32
N ALA A 136 -22.52 -23.96 10.22
CA ALA A 136 -21.95 -25.29 10.01
C ALA A 136 -20.41 -25.28 10.05
N LYS A 137 -19.77 -24.31 9.39
CA LYS A 137 -18.30 -24.13 9.43
C LYS A 137 -17.77 -23.79 10.83
N ILE A 138 -18.54 -23.04 11.63
CA ILE A 138 -18.21 -22.76 13.03
C ILE A 138 -18.30 -24.03 13.88
N SER A 139 -19.35 -24.83 13.71
CA SER A 139 -19.50 -26.13 14.39
C SER A 139 -18.41 -27.13 14.00
N ALA A 140 -17.88 -27.05 12.77
CA ALA A 140 -16.72 -27.82 12.31
C ALA A 140 -15.36 -27.26 12.77
N GLY A 141 -15.33 -26.08 13.40
CA GLY A 141 -14.10 -25.42 13.85
C GLY A 141 -13.27 -24.77 12.73
N GLU A 142 -13.81 -24.61 11.51
CA GLU A 142 -13.10 -23.99 10.38
C GLU A 142 -12.93 -22.48 10.54
N ILE A 143 -13.94 -21.81 11.11
CA ILE A 143 -14.02 -20.35 11.26
C ILE A 143 -14.54 -19.95 12.64
N HIS A 144 -14.17 -18.75 13.09
CA HIS A 144 -14.56 -18.20 14.39
C HIS A 144 -15.97 -17.61 14.35
N GLY A 145 -16.71 -17.65 15.47
CA GLY A 145 -18.09 -17.15 15.55
C GLY A 145 -18.29 -15.68 15.13
N ALA A 146 -17.27 -14.84 15.24
CA ALA A 146 -17.28 -13.46 14.74
C ALA A 146 -17.41 -13.33 13.20
N ALA A 147 -17.23 -14.42 12.46
CA ALA A 147 -17.36 -14.45 11.00
C ALA A 147 -18.79 -14.14 10.52
N LEU A 148 -19.83 -14.49 11.31
CA LEU A 148 -21.26 -14.29 11.02
C LEU A 148 -21.66 -12.82 10.83
N GLY A 149 -20.86 -11.88 11.32
CA GLY A 149 -21.22 -10.46 11.35
C GLY A 149 -22.27 -10.15 12.41
N ARG A 150 -23.10 -9.13 12.16
CA ARG A 150 -24.26 -8.80 12.99
C ARG A 150 -25.45 -9.67 12.54
N GLN A 151 -26.39 -9.93 13.45
CA GLN A 151 -27.70 -10.48 13.06
C GLN A 151 -28.70 -9.31 13.06
N PRO A 152 -29.57 -9.18 12.06
CA PRO A 152 -30.60 -8.16 12.03
C PRO A 152 -31.75 -8.50 12.99
N GLU A 153 -32.33 -7.48 13.62
CA GLU A 153 -33.51 -7.63 14.50
C GLU A 153 -34.83 -7.57 13.71
N SER A 154 -34.81 -7.01 12.49
CA SER A 154 -35.97 -6.85 11.61
C SER A 154 -35.59 -6.82 10.13
N ILE A 155 -36.57 -6.87 9.23
CA ILE A 155 -36.33 -6.75 7.79
C ILE A 155 -35.75 -5.38 7.39
N ASP A 156 -36.11 -4.30 8.09
CA ASP A 156 -35.57 -2.96 7.84
C ASP A 156 -34.13 -2.79 8.36
N ASP A 157 -33.80 -3.47 9.45
CA ASP A 157 -32.43 -3.58 9.94
C ASP A 157 -31.55 -4.41 8.98
N PHE A 158 -32.09 -5.49 8.42
CA PHE A 158 -31.47 -6.24 7.32
C PHE A 158 -31.28 -5.37 6.06
N ARG A 159 -32.27 -4.56 5.67
CA ARG A 159 -32.14 -3.58 4.57
C ARG A 159 -30.98 -2.61 4.83
N GLY A 160 -30.84 -2.11 6.06
CA GLY A 160 -29.72 -1.28 6.47
C GLY A 160 -28.36 -1.96 6.30
N MET A 161 -28.23 -3.23 6.71
CA MET A 161 -27.02 -4.03 6.51
C MET A 161 -26.73 -4.28 5.02
N PHE A 162 -27.74 -4.71 4.26
CA PHE A 162 -27.63 -5.01 2.83
C PHE A 162 -27.21 -3.79 2.02
N LEU A 163 -27.85 -2.63 2.23
CA LEU A 163 -27.50 -1.40 1.55
C LEU A 163 -26.11 -0.88 1.93
N THR A 164 -25.68 -1.10 3.19
CA THR A 164 -24.32 -0.78 3.65
C THR A 164 -23.26 -1.59 2.89
N GLU A 165 -23.46 -2.91 2.72
CA GLU A 165 -22.54 -3.75 1.95
C GLU A 165 -22.62 -3.45 0.44
N TRP A 166 -23.84 -3.28 -0.09
CA TRP A 166 -24.08 -2.97 -1.50
C TRP A 166 -23.41 -1.67 -1.93
N PHE A 167 -23.53 -0.60 -1.14
CA PHE A 167 -22.92 0.70 -1.46
C PHE A 167 -21.38 0.60 -1.50
N HIS A 168 -20.77 -0.19 -0.60
CA HIS A 168 -19.34 -0.46 -0.64
C HIS A 168 -18.93 -1.23 -1.91
N ARG A 169 -19.71 -2.23 -2.32
CA ARG A 169 -19.48 -2.97 -3.59
C ARG A 169 -19.63 -2.07 -4.82
N LEU A 170 -20.63 -1.19 -4.84
CA LEU A 170 -20.83 -0.19 -5.92
C LEU A 170 -19.66 0.79 -5.99
N LEU A 171 -19.21 1.32 -4.84
CA LEU A 171 -18.05 2.20 -4.76
C LEU A 171 -16.78 1.48 -5.23
N ALA A 172 -16.59 0.20 -4.88
CA ALA A 172 -15.47 -0.60 -5.34
C ALA A 172 -15.46 -0.76 -6.87
N ALA A 173 -16.62 -1.03 -7.47
CA ALA A 173 -16.77 -1.14 -8.92
C ALA A 173 -16.46 0.20 -9.62
N GLY A 174 -17.01 1.32 -9.14
CA GLY A 174 -16.75 2.66 -9.70
C GLY A 174 -15.28 3.08 -9.60
N VAL A 175 -14.64 2.83 -8.45
CA VAL A 175 -13.21 3.08 -8.22
C VAL A 175 -12.35 2.15 -9.10
N GLY A 176 -12.75 0.90 -9.30
CA GLY A 176 -12.07 -0.03 -10.22
C GLY A 176 -12.14 0.42 -11.68
N LEU A 177 -13.30 0.88 -12.15
CA LEU A 177 -13.47 1.46 -13.49
C LEU A 177 -12.62 2.72 -13.69
N LEU A 178 -12.57 3.60 -12.68
CA LEU A 178 -11.68 4.77 -12.70
C LEU A 178 -10.19 4.37 -12.74
N ALA A 179 -9.79 3.33 -12.00
CA ALA A 179 -8.42 2.81 -12.03
C ALA A 179 -8.04 2.24 -13.42
N LEU A 180 -8.96 1.54 -14.08
CA LEU A 180 -8.77 1.04 -15.44
C LEU A 180 -8.68 2.18 -16.46
N ALA A 181 -9.50 3.23 -16.34
CA ALA A 181 -9.41 4.43 -17.18
C ALA A 181 -8.07 5.16 -17.00
N CYS A 182 -7.62 5.34 -15.75
CA CYS A 182 -6.30 5.89 -15.43
C CYS A 182 -5.15 5.04 -16.00
N LEU A 183 -5.24 3.71 -15.93
CA LEU A 183 -4.25 2.84 -16.56
C LEU A 183 -4.27 2.96 -18.10
N GLY A 184 -5.46 3.04 -18.71
CA GLY A 184 -5.60 3.23 -20.15
C GLY A 184 -4.90 4.48 -20.66
N THR A 185 -5.10 5.64 -20.03
CA THR A 185 -4.43 6.90 -20.41
C THR A 185 -2.92 6.82 -20.18
N VAL A 186 -2.48 6.25 -19.06
CA VAL A 186 -1.05 6.05 -18.74
C VAL A 186 -0.36 5.06 -19.69
N LEU A 187 -1.07 4.06 -20.21
CA LEU A 187 -0.53 3.11 -21.18
C LEU A 187 -0.53 3.63 -22.62
N ALA A 188 -1.46 4.52 -22.98
CA ALA A 188 -1.49 5.14 -24.30
C ALA A 188 -0.23 5.99 -24.55
N ASP A 189 0.12 6.89 -23.63
CA ASP A 189 1.30 7.74 -23.78
C ASP A 189 2.62 7.04 -23.37
N ARG A 190 3.71 7.38 -24.07
CA ARG A 190 5.05 6.82 -23.84
C ARG A 190 5.81 7.51 -22.70
N GLY A 191 5.51 8.78 -22.39
CA GLY A 191 6.05 9.53 -21.26
C GLY A 191 5.43 9.08 -19.94
N LEU A 192 4.11 9.12 -19.82
CA LEU A 192 3.33 8.64 -18.67
C LEU A 192 3.69 7.19 -18.33
N ARG A 193 3.76 6.30 -19.33
CA ARG A 193 4.15 4.89 -19.10
C ARG A 193 5.57 4.74 -18.52
N ARG A 194 6.50 5.64 -18.85
CA ARG A 194 7.86 5.65 -18.27
C ARG A 194 7.90 6.27 -16.87
N LEU A 195 7.06 7.27 -16.60
CA LEU A 195 7.03 8.01 -15.33
C LEU A 195 6.21 7.29 -14.25
N VAL A 196 4.98 6.89 -14.57
CA VAL A 196 3.97 6.31 -13.66
C VAL A 196 3.37 4.98 -14.13
N GLY A 197 3.83 4.39 -15.24
CA GLY A 197 3.31 3.10 -15.72
C GLY A 197 3.46 1.95 -14.71
N TRP A 198 4.58 1.86 -13.99
CA TRP A 198 4.76 0.80 -12.98
C TRP A 198 3.86 0.96 -11.74
N PRO A 199 3.74 2.12 -11.05
CA PRO A 199 2.87 2.20 -9.87
C PRO A 199 1.39 2.06 -10.23
N VAL A 200 0.94 2.60 -11.37
CA VAL A 200 -0.46 2.48 -11.81
C VAL A 200 -0.78 1.05 -12.27
N GLY A 201 0.14 0.41 -13.01
CA GLY A 201 -0.01 -1.00 -13.38
C GLY A 201 -0.04 -1.94 -12.17
N THR A 202 0.88 -1.75 -11.21
CA THR A 202 0.86 -2.50 -9.95
C THR A 202 -0.42 -2.23 -9.16
N ALA A 203 -0.89 -0.98 -9.05
CA ALA A 203 -2.13 -0.65 -8.37
C ALA A 203 -3.35 -1.39 -8.97
N VAL A 204 -3.48 -1.44 -10.30
CA VAL A 204 -4.59 -2.15 -10.97
C VAL A 204 -4.51 -3.67 -10.77
N ILE A 205 -3.32 -4.27 -10.83
CA ILE A 205 -3.13 -5.70 -10.52
C ILE A 205 -3.55 -6.00 -9.07
N LEU A 206 -3.13 -5.16 -8.12
CA LEU A 206 -3.51 -5.28 -6.72
C LEU A 206 -5.02 -5.05 -6.51
N ILE A 207 -5.68 -4.16 -7.27
CA ILE A 207 -7.15 -3.97 -7.24
C ILE A 207 -7.87 -5.25 -7.71
N GLY A 208 -7.36 -5.92 -8.75
CA GLY A 208 -7.85 -7.25 -9.15
C GLY A 208 -7.71 -8.29 -8.03
N GLY A 209 -6.56 -8.31 -7.35
CA GLY A 209 -6.33 -9.13 -6.15
C GLY A 209 -7.26 -8.77 -4.99
N GLN A 210 -7.57 -7.49 -4.80
CA GLN A 210 -8.48 -6.99 -3.76
C GLN A 210 -9.88 -7.56 -3.95
N ALA A 211 -10.38 -7.60 -5.19
CA ALA A 211 -11.68 -8.15 -5.52
C ALA A 211 -11.77 -9.66 -5.17
N ILE A 212 -10.72 -10.42 -5.47
CA ILE A 212 -10.61 -11.85 -5.12
C ILE A 212 -10.55 -12.05 -3.59
N LEU A 213 -9.77 -11.23 -2.87
CA LEU A 213 -9.71 -11.26 -1.40
C LEU A 213 -11.05 -10.86 -0.76
N GLY A 214 -11.81 -9.94 -1.38
CA GLY A 214 -13.17 -9.59 -0.97
C GLY A 214 -14.16 -10.74 -1.15
N ALA A 215 -14.11 -11.44 -2.29
CA ALA A 215 -14.91 -12.65 -2.52
C ALA A 215 -14.61 -13.76 -1.49
N ALA A 216 -13.32 -13.94 -1.14
CA ALA A 216 -12.92 -14.88 -0.08
C ALA A 216 -13.45 -14.48 1.31
N LEU A 217 -13.49 -13.18 1.62
CA LEU A 217 -14.11 -12.66 2.85
C LEU A 217 -15.62 -12.89 2.89
N ILE A 218 -16.33 -12.80 1.77
CA ILE A 218 -17.78 -13.09 1.74
C ILE A 218 -18.03 -14.59 2.02
N GLY A 219 -17.38 -15.50 1.29
CA GLY A 219 -17.62 -16.94 1.40
C GLY A 219 -17.03 -17.64 2.64
N GLN A 220 -16.20 -16.95 3.42
CA GLN A 220 -15.66 -17.45 4.71
C GLN A 220 -16.09 -16.58 5.91
N GLY A 221 -16.62 -15.38 5.69
CA GLY A 221 -17.14 -14.46 6.70
C GLY A 221 -16.22 -13.27 7.03
N THR A 222 -16.82 -12.26 7.69
CA THR A 222 -16.29 -10.88 7.85
C THR A 222 -14.91 -10.76 8.54
N SER A 223 -14.52 -11.78 9.29
CA SER A 223 -13.46 -11.73 10.30
C SER A 223 -12.54 -12.96 10.20
N THR A 224 -12.11 -13.29 8.98
CA THR A 224 -11.30 -14.48 8.67
C THR A 224 -9.81 -14.17 8.54
N ARG A 225 -9.00 -15.24 8.41
CA ARG A 225 -7.56 -15.18 8.11
C ARG A 225 -7.21 -14.39 6.83
N TRP A 226 -8.16 -14.08 5.95
CA TRP A 226 -7.91 -13.24 4.76
C TRP A 226 -7.98 -11.73 5.04
N LEU A 227 -8.54 -11.31 6.17
CA LEU A 227 -8.75 -9.89 6.50
C LEU A 227 -7.43 -9.10 6.51
N PHE A 228 -6.34 -9.70 7.01
CA PHE A 228 -5.03 -9.04 7.04
C PHE A 228 -4.41 -8.84 5.66
N LEU A 229 -4.65 -9.79 4.73
CA LEU A 229 -4.20 -9.68 3.35
C LEU A 229 -5.04 -8.65 2.58
N HIS A 230 -6.37 -8.67 2.75
CA HIS A 230 -7.27 -7.66 2.17
C HIS A 230 -6.92 -6.24 2.65
N GLN A 231 -6.64 -6.07 3.95
CA GLN A 231 -6.20 -4.82 4.57
C GLN A 231 -4.80 -4.38 4.07
N GLY A 232 -3.82 -5.29 4.06
CA GLY A 232 -2.46 -5.00 3.60
C GLY A 232 -2.39 -4.65 2.11
N ASN A 233 -3.15 -5.35 1.28
CA ASN A 233 -3.25 -5.11 -0.16
C ASN A 233 -3.93 -3.75 -0.46
N ALA A 234 -5.00 -3.41 0.27
CA ALA A 234 -5.65 -2.10 0.19
C ALA A 234 -4.69 -0.94 0.51
N ALA A 235 -3.83 -1.10 1.52
CA ALA A 235 -2.80 -0.12 1.84
C ALA A 235 -1.72 -0.02 0.74
N LEU A 236 -1.30 -1.14 0.13
CA LEU A 236 -0.35 -1.11 -0.99
C LEU A 236 -0.92 -0.39 -2.23
N ILE A 237 -2.21 -0.58 -2.53
CA ILE A 237 -2.88 0.13 -3.65
C ILE A 237 -2.80 1.64 -3.43
N LEU A 238 -3.17 2.13 -2.23
CA LEU A 238 -3.06 3.55 -1.88
C LEU A 238 -1.63 4.07 -1.98
N GLY A 239 -0.65 3.31 -1.48
CA GLY A 239 0.77 3.67 -1.59
C GLY A 239 1.25 3.76 -3.03
N CYS A 240 0.83 2.84 -3.90
CA CYS A 240 1.16 2.87 -5.33
C CYS A 240 0.53 4.08 -6.04
N VAL A 241 -0.77 4.34 -5.84
CA VAL A 241 -1.45 5.48 -6.47
C VAL A 241 -0.88 6.82 -5.95
N LEU A 242 -0.59 6.94 -4.65
CA LEU A 242 0.10 8.11 -4.11
C LEU A 242 1.46 8.32 -4.79
N VAL A 243 2.27 7.27 -4.93
CA VAL A 243 3.57 7.32 -5.65
C VAL A 243 3.40 7.73 -7.11
N ALA A 244 2.29 7.42 -7.77
CA ALA A 244 1.98 7.93 -9.11
C ALA A 244 1.66 9.44 -9.10
N VAL A 245 0.78 9.88 -8.19
CA VAL A 245 0.38 11.29 -8.04
C VAL A 245 1.58 12.20 -7.79
N VAL A 246 2.43 11.89 -6.81
CA VAL A 246 3.59 12.74 -6.43
C VAL A 246 4.72 12.76 -7.47
N ARG A 247 4.70 11.84 -8.44
CA ARG A 247 5.60 11.85 -9.60
C ARG A 247 5.15 12.85 -10.66
N LEU A 248 3.85 12.93 -10.93
CA LEU A 248 3.26 13.87 -11.90
C LEU A 248 3.16 15.29 -11.35
N LEU A 249 2.83 15.44 -10.06
CA LEU A 249 2.81 16.74 -9.37
C LEU A 249 4.21 17.22 -8.93
N GLY A 250 5.27 16.58 -9.41
CA GLY A 250 6.64 16.99 -9.13
C GLY A 250 7.19 17.95 -10.18
N PRO A 251 8.18 18.81 -9.83
CA PRO A 251 8.99 19.45 -10.85
C PRO A 251 9.68 18.37 -11.72
N PRO A 252 9.84 18.60 -13.04
CA PRO A 252 10.58 17.69 -13.92
C PRO A 252 11.98 17.43 -13.37
N SER A 253 12.23 16.21 -12.87
CA SER A 253 13.51 15.94 -12.19
C SER A 253 14.64 15.85 -13.19
N GLU A 254 15.47 16.89 -13.22
CA GLU A 254 16.89 16.68 -13.50
C GLU A 254 17.45 15.59 -12.56
N ARG A 255 18.40 14.80 -13.05
CA ARG A 255 18.83 13.56 -12.39
C ARG A 255 19.99 13.76 -11.41
N THR A 256 20.01 14.90 -10.73
CA THR A 256 20.98 15.26 -9.68
C THR A 256 20.81 14.36 -8.46
N ARG A 257 21.48 13.20 -8.49
CA ARG A 257 21.54 12.21 -7.40
C ARG A 257 22.31 12.78 -6.20
N THR A 258 21.62 13.44 -5.28
CA THR A 258 22.22 13.86 -3.99
C THR A 258 22.58 12.64 -3.13
N SER A 259 23.74 12.72 -2.48
CA SER A 259 24.37 11.57 -1.78
C SER A 259 24.04 11.49 -0.27
N GLY A 260 23.65 12.61 0.36
CA GLY A 260 23.75 12.79 1.81
C GLY A 260 22.90 11.86 2.69
N GLU A 261 21.58 11.81 2.48
CA GLU A 261 20.62 11.34 3.50
C GLU A 261 20.26 9.84 3.43
N THR A 262 21.25 8.97 3.23
CA THR A 262 21.01 7.52 3.10
C THR A 262 20.40 6.87 4.36
N LEU A 263 20.75 7.35 5.56
CA LEU A 263 20.20 6.84 6.82
C LEU A 263 18.77 7.32 7.06
N SER A 264 18.52 8.62 6.95
CA SER A 264 17.21 9.25 7.12
C SER A 264 16.18 8.57 6.21
N ARG A 265 16.51 8.43 4.92
CA ARG A 265 15.66 7.72 3.94
C ARG A 265 15.47 6.22 4.24
N ARG A 266 16.45 5.53 4.84
CA ARG A 266 16.30 4.13 5.29
C ARG A 266 15.36 4.02 6.48
N LEU A 267 15.44 4.94 7.44
CA LEU A 267 14.58 4.95 8.63
C LEU A 267 13.12 5.27 8.27
N VAL A 268 12.86 6.24 7.40
CA VAL A 268 11.48 6.53 6.95
C VAL A 268 10.91 5.37 6.12
N LEU A 269 11.74 4.69 5.30
CA LEU A 269 11.31 3.46 4.61
C LEU A 269 10.94 2.35 5.61
N LEU A 270 11.78 2.13 6.62
CA LEU A 270 11.55 1.12 7.64
C LEU A 270 10.28 1.46 8.44
N ALA A 271 10.06 2.72 8.83
CA ALA A 271 8.83 3.18 9.46
C ALA A 271 7.60 2.94 8.57
N ALA A 272 7.67 3.25 7.26
CA ALA A 272 6.57 3.01 6.33
C ALA A 272 6.24 1.50 6.19
N VAL A 273 7.26 0.65 6.05
CA VAL A 273 7.10 -0.82 5.96
C VAL A 273 6.59 -1.39 7.29
N SER A 274 7.11 -0.96 8.43
CA SER A 274 6.60 -1.36 9.76
C SER A 274 5.17 -0.88 9.99
N THR A 275 4.78 0.30 9.49
CA THR A 275 3.38 0.79 9.56
C THR A 275 2.46 -0.05 8.66
N TRP A 276 2.92 -0.48 7.49
CA TRP A 276 2.18 -1.40 6.63
C TRP A 276 2.00 -2.79 7.27
N LEU A 277 3.07 -3.35 7.86
CA LEU A 277 2.99 -4.58 8.65
C LEU A 277 2.05 -4.42 9.86
N MET A 278 2.00 -3.24 10.49
CA MET A 278 1.06 -2.91 11.56
C MET A 278 -0.39 -2.82 11.09
N LEU A 279 -0.65 -2.32 9.87
CA LEU A 279 -1.99 -2.37 9.26
C LEU A 279 -2.43 -3.82 9.03
N MET A 280 -1.55 -4.69 8.54
CA MET A 280 -1.81 -6.13 8.40
C MET A 280 -2.05 -6.78 9.78
N LEU A 281 -1.18 -6.56 10.75
CA LEU A 281 -1.30 -7.13 12.09
C LEU A 281 -2.54 -6.62 12.84
N GLY A 282 -2.97 -5.38 12.59
CA GLY A 282 -4.27 -4.88 13.00
C GLY A 282 -5.44 -5.63 12.36
N GLY A 283 -5.30 -6.09 11.11
CA GLY A 283 -6.24 -6.99 10.43
C GLY A 283 -6.29 -8.40 11.05
N LEU A 284 -5.15 -8.99 11.41
CA LEU A 284 -5.08 -10.26 12.15
C LEU A 284 -5.78 -10.14 13.51
N LEU A 285 -5.38 -9.14 14.30
CA LEU A 285 -5.97 -8.82 15.59
C LEU A 285 -7.49 -8.59 15.50
N ALA A 286 -7.93 -7.89 14.46
CA ALA A 286 -9.34 -7.58 14.24
C ALA A 286 -10.18 -8.75 13.69
N ALA A 287 -9.55 -9.83 13.24
CA ALA A 287 -10.18 -11.10 12.89
C ALA A 287 -10.25 -12.04 14.12
N SER A 288 -9.14 -12.19 14.85
CA SER A 288 -9.00 -13.10 16.00
C SER A 288 -9.63 -12.56 17.29
N ARG A 289 -10.90 -12.11 17.25
CA ARG A 289 -11.58 -11.43 18.37
C ARG A 289 -11.90 -12.32 19.57
N HIS A 290 -10.88 -12.77 20.29
CA HIS A 290 -11.00 -13.10 21.71
C HIS A 290 -10.93 -11.82 22.56
N HIS A 291 -11.24 -11.94 23.85
CA HIS A 291 -11.09 -10.83 24.80
C HIS A 291 -9.60 -10.50 24.99
N LEU A 292 -9.31 -9.27 25.40
CA LEU A 292 -7.98 -8.88 25.89
C LEU A 292 -7.48 -9.92 26.91
N PRO A 293 -6.32 -10.57 26.69
CA PRO A 293 -5.80 -11.51 27.68
C PRO A 293 -5.45 -10.76 28.96
N ALA A 294 -5.69 -11.41 30.11
CA ALA A 294 -5.46 -10.79 31.42
C ALA A 294 -3.99 -10.36 31.57
N GLY A 295 -3.78 -9.07 31.84
CA GLY A 295 -2.47 -8.44 31.90
C GLY A 295 -2.56 -6.92 31.71
N GLY A 296 -1.46 -6.23 32.00
CA GLY A 296 -1.39 -4.76 31.91
C GLY A 296 -1.45 -4.19 30.49
N LEU A 297 -1.12 -2.90 30.36
CA LEU A 297 -1.23 -2.13 29.11
C LEU A 297 -0.51 -2.78 27.91
N LEU A 298 0.54 -3.57 28.14
CA LEU A 298 1.26 -4.32 27.10
C LEU A 298 0.73 -5.76 26.89
N GLY A 299 0.08 -6.37 27.88
CA GLY A 299 -0.43 -7.75 27.81
C GLY A 299 0.63 -8.84 28.03
N LEU A 300 1.86 -8.45 28.37
CA LEU A 300 2.93 -9.37 28.80
C LEU A 300 2.53 -10.19 30.05
N ASP A 301 1.56 -9.66 30.80
CA ASP A 301 0.89 -10.25 31.97
C ASP A 301 0.44 -11.71 31.81
N ALA A 302 0.08 -12.07 30.57
CA ALA A 302 -0.73 -13.23 30.21
C ALA A 302 -0.03 -14.60 30.35
N GLY A 303 1.20 -14.65 30.88
CA GLY A 303 1.96 -15.88 31.06
C GLY A 303 2.15 -16.66 29.75
N PRO A 304 2.11 -18.01 29.75
CA PRO A 304 2.34 -18.81 28.54
C PRO A 304 1.23 -18.72 27.47
N ALA A 305 0.14 -17.98 27.71
CA ALA A 305 -1.01 -17.91 26.79
C ALA A 305 -0.71 -17.25 25.42
N TRP A 306 0.42 -16.56 25.27
CA TRP A 306 0.87 -16.01 23.97
C TRP A 306 1.71 -16.99 23.13
N TRP A 307 2.13 -18.14 23.69
CA TRP A 307 2.79 -19.20 22.93
C TRP A 307 2.43 -20.61 23.46
N PRO A 308 1.18 -21.06 23.28
CA PRO A 308 0.77 -22.44 23.56
C PRO A 308 1.48 -23.43 22.64
N ILE A 309 1.45 -24.71 23.03
CA ILE A 309 1.98 -25.84 22.25
C ILE A 309 1.05 -26.09 21.04
N ALA A 310 1.21 -25.27 20.01
CA ALA A 310 0.48 -25.29 18.75
C ALA A 310 1.46 -25.10 17.58
N SER A 311 1.00 -25.35 16.34
CA SER A 311 1.86 -25.13 15.17
C SER A 311 2.22 -23.64 15.02
N VAL A 312 3.38 -23.35 14.41
CA VAL A 312 3.79 -21.96 14.13
C VAL A 312 2.76 -21.24 13.26
N GLY A 313 2.14 -21.93 12.29
CA GLY A 313 1.08 -21.37 11.45
C GLY A 313 -0.19 -21.03 12.24
N THR A 314 -0.61 -21.90 13.16
CA THR A 314 -1.74 -21.65 14.07
C THR A 314 -1.46 -20.46 14.98
N ASN A 315 -0.26 -20.37 15.57
CA ASN A 315 0.12 -19.23 16.38
C ASN A 315 0.15 -17.92 15.57
N LEU A 316 0.63 -17.92 14.32
CA LEU A 316 0.72 -16.71 13.49
C LEU A 316 -0.60 -16.27 12.81
N LEU A 317 -1.66 -17.09 12.86
CA LEU A 317 -2.94 -16.81 12.17
C LEU A 317 -4.17 -16.80 13.08
N ASP A 318 -4.13 -17.50 14.23
CA ASP A 318 -5.29 -17.69 15.10
C ASP A 318 -5.04 -17.25 16.56
N ASN A 319 -3.79 -17.10 17.01
CA ASN A 319 -3.50 -16.75 18.41
C ASN A 319 -3.72 -15.25 18.68
N ALA A 320 -4.93 -14.94 19.15
CA ALA A 320 -5.34 -13.59 19.57
C ALA A 320 -4.39 -12.93 20.59
N SER A 321 -3.88 -13.69 21.57
CA SER A 321 -2.95 -13.17 22.59
C SER A 321 -1.63 -12.73 21.95
N LEU A 322 -1.10 -13.53 21.03
CA LEU A 322 0.09 -13.18 20.24
C LEU A 322 -0.19 -11.95 19.35
N HIS A 323 -1.33 -11.89 18.68
CA HIS A 323 -1.71 -10.72 17.87
C HIS A 323 -1.81 -9.44 18.71
N HIS A 324 -2.44 -9.50 19.89
CA HIS A 324 -2.53 -8.36 20.81
C HIS A 324 -1.15 -7.85 21.24
N ILE A 325 -0.26 -8.74 21.69
CA ILE A 325 1.09 -8.39 22.16
C ILE A 325 1.96 -7.89 21.00
N ALA A 326 1.96 -8.61 19.87
CA ALA A 326 2.74 -8.24 18.70
C ALA A 326 2.28 -6.88 18.11
N HIS A 327 0.99 -6.58 18.11
CA HIS A 327 0.47 -5.28 17.68
C HIS A 327 0.92 -4.15 18.63
N ARG A 328 0.86 -4.37 19.95
CA ARG A 328 1.34 -3.41 20.97
C ARG A 328 2.85 -3.15 20.86
N ILE A 329 3.67 -4.20 20.72
CA ILE A 329 5.12 -4.08 20.52
C ILE A 329 5.43 -3.42 19.17
N GLY A 330 4.73 -3.81 18.10
CA GLY A 330 4.90 -3.23 16.76
C GLY A 330 4.56 -1.74 16.72
N ALA A 331 3.53 -1.29 17.46
CA ALA A 331 3.21 0.13 17.61
C ALA A 331 4.35 0.91 18.30
N LEU A 332 4.95 0.36 19.36
CA LEU A 332 6.12 0.95 20.02
C LEU A 332 7.34 1.01 19.08
N VAL A 333 7.57 -0.02 18.26
CA VAL A 333 8.64 -0.02 17.24
C VAL A 333 8.40 1.05 16.17
N VAL A 334 7.17 1.19 15.66
CA VAL A 334 6.81 2.26 14.70
C VAL A 334 7.01 3.65 15.32
N ALA A 335 6.57 3.87 16.55
CA ALA A 335 6.79 5.12 17.27
C ALA A 335 8.30 5.43 17.45
N ALA A 336 9.09 4.45 17.88
CA ALA A 336 10.54 4.59 18.03
C ALA A 336 11.24 4.90 16.69
N LEU A 337 10.84 4.28 15.58
CA LEU A 337 11.37 4.55 14.25
C LEU A 337 11.04 5.97 13.76
N ILE A 338 9.82 6.46 14.02
CA ILE A 338 9.40 7.82 13.67
C ILE A 338 10.17 8.85 14.51
N ILE A 339 10.27 8.63 15.83
CA ILE A 339 11.02 9.52 16.73
C ILE A 339 12.51 9.54 16.36
N ALA A 340 13.14 8.39 16.11
CA ALA A 340 14.52 8.31 15.65
C ALA A 340 14.72 9.01 14.30
N GLY A 341 13.78 8.84 13.36
CA GLY A 341 13.76 9.55 12.09
C GLY A 341 13.70 11.06 12.25
N LEU A 342 12.80 11.56 13.10
CA LEU A 342 12.62 12.99 13.39
C LEU A 342 13.87 13.60 14.06
N VAL A 343 14.44 12.92 15.07
CA VAL A 343 15.66 13.36 15.77
C VAL A 343 16.87 13.40 14.81
N ILE A 344 17.02 12.38 13.96
CA ILE A 344 18.11 12.33 12.97
C ILE A 344 17.92 13.38 11.88
N ALA A 345 16.69 13.58 11.39
CA ALA A 345 16.37 14.62 10.41
C ALA A 345 16.67 16.03 10.96
N HIS A 346 16.31 16.31 12.21
CA HIS A 346 16.62 17.59 12.84
C HIS A 346 18.13 17.78 13.06
N ARG A 347 18.83 16.77 13.62
CA ARG A 347 20.28 16.82 13.89
C ARG A 347 21.17 16.89 12.65
N ARG A 348 20.65 16.55 11.47
CA ARG A 348 21.40 16.55 10.19
C ARG A 348 21.04 17.68 9.24
N GLY A 349 20.14 18.59 9.65
CA GLY A 349 19.66 19.66 8.76
C GLY A 349 18.86 19.14 7.56
N ALA A 350 18.13 18.05 7.74
CA ALA A 350 17.31 17.45 6.67
C ALA A 350 16.27 18.45 6.13
N PRO A 351 15.83 18.29 4.86
CA PRO A 351 14.82 19.12 4.21
C PRO A 351 13.63 19.50 5.09
N GLU A 352 13.24 20.78 5.09
CA GLU A 352 12.13 21.28 5.89
C GLU A 352 10.84 20.48 5.66
N ARG A 353 10.50 20.21 4.40
CA ARG A 353 9.35 19.36 4.02
C ARG A 353 9.42 17.96 4.65
N ALA A 354 10.60 17.35 4.72
CA ALA A 354 10.78 16.03 5.35
C ALA A 354 10.68 16.11 6.87
N ARG A 355 11.22 17.17 7.50
CA ARG A 355 11.06 17.45 8.94
C ARG A 355 9.59 17.69 9.30
N LEU A 356 8.86 18.47 8.51
CA LEU A 356 7.41 18.71 8.69
C LEU A 356 6.61 17.42 8.55
N ALA A 357 6.86 16.63 7.50
CA ALA A 357 6.18 15.35 7.31
C ALA A 357 6.48 14.34 8.44
N LEU A 358 7.69 14.33 8.99
CA LEU A 358 8.05 13.54 10.17
C LEU A 358 7.42 14.07 11.46
N GLY A 359 7.26 15.38 11.62
CA GLY A 359 6.50 15.98 12.72
C GLY A 359 5.03 15.58 12.68
N VAL A 360 4.40 15.66 11.50
CA VAL A 360 3.02 15.20 11.28
C VAL A 360 2.88 13.70 11.55
N ALA A 361 3.83 12.86 11.09
CA ALA A 361 3.87 11.44 11.43
C ALA A 361 4.02 11.19 12.95
N GLY A 362 4.79 12.04 13.65
CA GLY A 362 4.89 12.04 15.12
C GLY A 362 3.56 12.31 15.81
N THR A 363 2.83 13.34 15.38
CA THR A 363 1.47 13.64 15.87
C THR A 363 0.52 12.48 15.59
N PHE A 364 0.57 11.91 14.38
CA PHE A 364 -0.32 10.81 14.00
C PHE A 364 0.00 9.48 14.71
N VAL A 365 1.27 9.17 15.03
CA VAL A 365 1.57 7.97 15.83
C VAL A 365 1.18 8.14 17.31
N ALA A 366 1.24 9.36 17.86
CA ALA A 366 0.70 9.66 19.19
C ALA A 366 -0.84 9.49 19.24
N LEU A 367 -1.56 10.07 18.26
CA LEU A 367 -3.01 9.90 18.14
C LEU A 367 -3.42 8.45 17.84
N GLN A 368 -2.61 7.69 17.09
CA GLN A 368 -2.79 6.25 16.91
C GLN A 368 -2.72 5.47 18.23
N ALA A 369 -1.77 5.79 19.11
CA ALA A 369 -1.66 5.17 20.42
C ALA A 369 -2.91 5.46 21.28
N VAL A 370 -3.38 6.71 21.31
CA VAL A 370 -4.62 7.10 22.02
C VAL A 370 -5.83 6.32 21.48
N LEU A 371 -6.03 6.29 20.16
CA LEU A 371 -7.14 5.59 19.52
C LEU A 371 -7.06 4.06 19.66
N GLY A 372 -5.86 3.49 19.68
CA GLY A 372 -5.64 2.05 19.90
C GLY A 372 -5.90 1.63 21.34
N ILE A 373 -5.52 2.47 22.33
CA ILE A 373 -5.88 2.26 23.74
C ILE A 373 -7.39 2.41 23.93
N ALA A 374 -8.00 3.45 23.37
CA ALA A 374 -9.45 3.67 23.42
C ALA A 374 -10.22 2.48 22.81
N THR A 375 -9.78 1.97 21.65
CA THR A 375 -10.34 0.75 21.01
C THR A 375 -10.36 -0.47 21.94
N GLY A 376 -9.44 -0.56 22.90
CA GLY A 376 -9.39 -1.65 23.88
C GLY A 376 -10.32 -1.50 25.09
N VAL A 377 -10.90 -0.31 25.34
CA VAL A 377 -11.77 -0.04 26.50
C VAL A 377 -13.20 0.34 26.13
N MET A 378 -13.49 0.57 24.86
CA MET A 378 -14.84 0.91 24.39
C MET A 378 -15.82 -0.28 24.45
N PRO A 379 -17.14 -0.04 24.57
CA PRO A 379 -18.16 -1.09 24.57
C PRO A 379 -18.15 -1.96 23.30
N LYS A 380 -18.61 -3.22 23.45
CA LYS A 380 -18.88 -4.10 22.30
C LYS A 380 -19.96 -3.46 21.42
N GLY A 381 -19.66 -3.30 20.13
CA GLY A 381 -20.54 -2.63 19.17
C GLY A 381 -20.10 -1.21 18.80
N GLU A 382 -19.14 -0.61 19.50
CA GLU A 382 -18.59 0.71 19.16
C GLU A 382 -17.85 0.67 17.80
N VAL A 383 -18.23 1.57 16.88
CA VAL A 383 -17.74 1.61 15.50
C VAL A 383 -16.81 2.80 15.23
N ALA A 384 -17.07 3.97 15.79
CA ALA A 384 -16.37 5.21 15.44
C ALA A 384 -14.91 5.20 15.90
N VAL A 385 -14.63 4.78 17.14
CA VAL A 385 -13.24 4.74 17.66
C VAL A 385 -12.35 3.73 16.90
N PRO A 386 -12.76 2.47 16.66
CA PRO A 386 -11.97 1.53 15.85
C PRO A 386 -11.86 1.95 14.38
N LEU A 387 -12.87 2.65 13.82
CA LEU A 387 -12.81 3.17 12.46
C LEU A 387 -11.86 4.37 12.34
N ALA A 388 -11.85 5.28 13.32
CA ALA A 388 -10.89 6.38 13.40
C ALA A 388 -9.45 5.87 13.53
N HIS A 389 -9.24 4.80 14.32
CA HIS A 389 -7.96 4.11 14.42
C HIS A 389 -7.52 3.54 13.05
N LEU A 390 -8.41 2.82 12.36
CA LEU A 390 -8.18 2.28 11.01
C LEU A 390 -7.90 3.35 9.94
N PHE A 391 -8.66 4.45 9.97
CA PHE A 391 -8.53 5.61 9.09
C PHE A 391 -7.16 6.26 9.26
N LEU A 392 -6.82 6.65 10.49
CA LEU A 392 -5.59 7.36 10.80
C LEU A 392 -4.33 6.49 10.59
N GLY A 393 -4.44 5.16 10.71
CA GLY A 393 -3.35 4.23 10.37
C GLY A 393 -2.99 4.28 8.88
N HIS A 394 -3.99 4.38 7.99
CA HIS A 394 -3.76 4.60 6.57
C HIS A 394 -3.17 5.99 6.28
N VAL A 395 -3.64 7.04 6.98
CA VAL A 395 -3.06 8.39 6.86
C VAL A 395 -1.58 8.40 7.26
N LEU A 396 -1.23 7.78 8.40
CA LEU A 396 0.16 7.66 8.87
C LEU A 396 1.04 6.93 7.84
N PHE A 397 0.57 5.81 7.29
CA PHE A 397 1.27 5.10 6.22
C PHE A 397 1.54 5.99 5.00
N LEU A 398 0.52 6.73 4.53
CA LEU A 398 0.65 7.61 3.36
C LEU A 398 1.56 8.82 3.62
N VAL A 399 1.54 9.41 4.81
CA VAL A 399 2.50 10.45 5.21
C VAL A 399 3.94 9.93 5.21
N LEU A 400 4.18 8.70 5.68
CA LEU A 400 5.51 8.09 5.66
C LEU A 400 5.99 7.75 4.24
N VAL A 401 5.09 7.29 3.35
CA VAL A 401 5.40 7.11 1.92
C VAL A 401 5.73 8.44 1.24
N LEU A 402 5.00 9.52 1.55
CA LEU A 402 5.27 10.87 1.06
C LEU A 402 6.61 11.41 1.57
N ALA A 403 6.89 11.31 2.87
CA ALA A 403 8.14 11.74 3.48
C ALA A 403 9.35 11.00 2.87
N TRP A 404 9.23 9.68 2.67
CA TRP A 404 10.25 8.88 1.99
C TRP A 404 10.44 9.26 0.52
N HIS A 405 9.36 9.68 -0.15
CA HIS A 405 9.42 10.14 -1.52
C HIS A 405 10.13 11.50 -1.65
N ASP A 406 9.81 12.46 -0.78
CA ASP A 406 10.46 13.78 -0.79
C ASP A 406 11.96 13.66 -0.43
N LEU A 407 12.34 12.76 0.49
CA LEU A 407 13.73 12.38 0.79
C LEU A 407 14.50 11.68 -0.38
N ARG A 408 13.92 11.62 -1.58
CA ARG A 408 14.60 11.18 -2.82
C ARG A 408 14.92 12.31 -3.78
N ARG A 409 14.35 13.51 -3.61
CA ARG A 409 14.57 14.65 -4.52
C ARG A 409 15.76 15.50 -4.03
N PRO A 410 16.58 16.05 -4.94
CA PRO A 410 17.34 17.26 -4.59
C PRO A 410 16.33 18.37 -4.22
N GLN A 411 16.71 19.25 -3.30
CA GLN A 411 16.04 20.53 -3.17
C GLN A 411 16.79 21.54 -4.01
N ASP A 412 16.04 22.41 -4.69
CA ASP A 412 16.54 23.71 -5.06
C ASP A 412 16.84 24.45 -3.76
N LEU A 413 18.12 24.77 -3.51
CA LEU A 413 18.46 25.76 -2.50
C LEU A 413 17.83 27.09 -2.95
N PRO A 414 17.31 27.91 -2.02
CA PRO A 414 16.97 29.29 -2.38
C PRO A 414 18.24 29.92 -2.95
N ALA A 415 18.19 30.39 -4.20
CA ALA A 415 19.33 31.02 -4.82
C ALA A 415 19.80 32.17 -3.93
N GLU A 416 21.08 32.18 -3.55
CA GLU A 416 21.62 33.25 -2.72
C GLU A 416 21.38 34.58 -3.43
N SER A 417 20.47 35.39 -2.88
CA SER A 417 20.13 36.71 -3.39
C SER A 417 21.40 37.55 -3.35
N GLY A 418 22.01 37.74 -4.53
CA GLY A 418 23.43 38.04 -4.66
C GLY A 418 23.89 39.13 -3.72
N MET A 419 24.73 38.75 -2.75
CA MET A 419 25.39 39.69 -1.86
C MET A 419 26.42 40.46 -2.68
N ALA A 420 25.97 41.56 -3.29
CA ALA A 420 26.82 42.42 -4.10
C ALA A 420 27.98 42.94 -3.23
N PRO A 421 29.24 42.75 -3.62
CA PRO A 421 30.36 43.32 -2.90
C PRO A 421 30.30 44.85 -2.99
N ALA A 422 30.50 45.50 -1.84
CA ALA A 422 30.64 46.95 -1.68
C ALA A 422 32.04 47.26 -1.15
#